data_AF-A0A671YM33-F1
#
_entry.id   AF-A0A671YM33-F1
#
_cell.length_a   1.000
_cell.length_b   1.000
_cell.length_c   1.000
_cell.angle_alpha   90.00
_cell.angle_beta   90.00
_cell.angle_gamma   90.00
#
_symmetry.space_group_name_H-M   'P 1'
#
loop_
_entity.id
_entity.type
_entity.pdbx_description
1 polymer ?
#
loop_
_entity_poly.entity_id
_entity_poly.type
_entity_poly.pdbx_seq_one_letter_code
_entity_poly.pdbx_strand_id
1 'polypeptide(L)'
;MIWESKSDVIAMMTQEVERGRIKCHKYWPEKLRTPTRLSNVVWFKIHREGEQFLNLMLFQTGETHLVRHLKFTHWPDHGVPHSSEHLVRFIRYLRAVHNEGPVTVHCSAGIGRTGVLICTDVLLSLIENDLPVSVSHSLSSANTFGLQNYF
;
A
#
# COMPACT_ATOMS: atom_id res chain seq x y z
N MET A 1 2.92 2.76 -13.72
CA MET A 1 1.92 3.00 -12.66
C MET A 1 2.39 3.99 -11.60
N ILE A 2 3.23 3.63 -10.61
CA ILE A 2 3.60 4.53 -9.48
C ILE A 2 4.04 5.92 -9.95
N TRP A 3 4.91 5.96 -10.97
CA TRP A 3 5.36 7.20 -11.59
C TRP A 3 4.22 8.00 -12.26
N GLU A 4 3.41 7.33 -13.08
CA GLU A 4 2.35 7.96 -13.89
C GLU A 4 1.22 8.51 -13.03
N SER A 5 0.82 7.77 -11.98
CA SER A 5 -0.21 8.22 -11.04
C SER A 5 0.31 9.19 -9.98
N LYS A 6 1.62 9.46 -9.96
CA LYS A 6 2.29 10.28 -8.94
C LYS A 6 1.99 9.78 -7.51
N SER A 7 1.88 8.46 -7.35
CA SER A 7 1.62 7.83 -6.06
C SER A 7 2.87 7.91 -5.18
N ASP A 8 2.76 8.57 -4.02
CA ASP A 8 3.89 8.76 -3.09
C ASP A 8 3.91 7.73 -1.94
N VAL A 9 2.88 6.89 -1.83
CA VAL A 9 2.77 5.83 -0.83
C VAL A 9 2.35 4.51 -1.47
N ILE A 10 3.06 3.45 -1.12
CA ILE A 10 2.69 2.06 -1.40
C ILE A 10 2.37 1.37 -0.08
N ALA A 11 1.17 0.81 0.06
CA ALA A 11 0.75 -0.01 1.19
C ALA A 11 0.72 -1.50 0.79
N MET A 12 1.69 -2.25 1.28
CA MET A 12 1.83 -3.70 1.06
C MET A 12 1.23 -4.48 2.23
N MET A 13 0.09 -5.14 2.00
CA MET A 13 -0.69 -5.86 3.01
C MET A 13 -0.38 -7.37 3.08
N THR A 14 0.85 -7.76 2.71
CA THR A 14 1.29 -9.17 2.72
C THR A 14 2.77 -9.26 3.01
N GLN A 15 3.21 -10.40 3.54
CA GLN A 15 4.63 -10.77 3.48
C GLN A 15 4.95 -11.32 2.08
N GLU A 16 6.23 -11.37 1.71
CA GLU A 16 6.70 -11.94 0.46
C GLU A 16 6.43 -13.44 0.42
N VAL A 17 6.63 -14.11 1.56
CA VAL A 17 6.40 -15.53 1.76
C VAL A 17 5.57 -15.74 3.02
N GLU A 18 4.52 -16.54 2.90
CA GLU A 18 3.67 -16.98 4.02
C GLU A 18 3.56 -18.50 3.96
N ARG A 19 3.98 -19.20 5.03
CA ARG A 19 4.04 -20.69 5.10
C ARG A 19 4.76 -21.34 3.91
N GLY A 20 5.89 -20.78 3.51
CA GLY A 20 6.69 -21.29 2.39
C GLY A 20 6.08 -21.04 1.01
N ARG A 21 4.93 -20.36 0.91
CA ARG A 21 4.32 -19.96 -0.36
C ARG A 21 4.61 -18.49 -0.65
N ILE A 22 5.10 -18.23 -1.86
CA ILE A 22 5.31 -16.86 -2.34
C ILE A 22 3.94 -16.19 -2.52
N LYS A 23 3.76 -15.05 -1.87
CA LYS A 23 2.58 -14.18 -1.99
C LYS A 23 2.86 -12.95 -2.83
N CYS A 24 4.08 -12.43 -2.76
CA CYS A 24 4.53 -11.27 -3.49
C CYS A 24 6.04 -11.35 -3.73
N HIS A 25 6.49 -11.15 -4.97
CA HIS A 25 7.91 -11.02 -5.28
C HIS A 25 8.39 -9.62 -4.90
N LYS A 26 9.64 -9.52 -4.42
CA LYS A 26 10.25 -8.20 -4.19
C LYS A 26 10.39 -7.47 -5.51
N TYR A 27 9.85 -6.25 -5.57
CA TYR A 27 9.89 -5.38 -6.74
C TYR A 27 10.67 -4.08 -6.49
N TRP A 28 11.33 -3.97 -5.34
CA TRP A 28 12.14 -2.82 -4.95
C TRP A 28 13.64 -3.20 -4.85
N PRO A 29 14.57 -2.23 -4.97
CA PRO A 29 16.00 -2.50 -4.87
C PRO A 29 16.35 -3.15 -3.52
N GLU A 30 17.20 -4.17 -3.48
CA GLU A 30 17.58 -4.79 -2.20
C GLU A 30 18.62 -3.97 -1.44
N LYS A 31 19.66 -3.52 -2.14
CA LYS A 31 20.78 -2.77 -1.57
C LYS A 31 20.48 -1.28 -1.52
N LEU A 32 20.92 -0.62 -0.44
CA LEU A 32 20.85 0.84 -0.32
C LEU A 32 21.66 1.49 -1.44
N ARG A 33 21.13 2.60 -1.98
CA ARG A 33 21.78 3.45 -2.99
C ARG A 33 22.23 2.73 -4.27
N THR A 34 21.73 1.52 -4.50
CA THR A 34 22.03 0.76 -5.72
C THR A 34 20.90 0.99 -6.73
N PRO A 35 21.18 1.57 -7.91
CA PRO A 35 20.16 1.84 -8.90
C PRO A 35 19.60 0.52 -9.45
N THR A 36 18.27 0.42 -9.51
CA THR A 36 17.59 -0.63 -10.28
C THR A 36 16.78 0.04 -11.37
N ARG A 37 17.07 -0.30 -12.62
CA ARG A 37 16.33 0.25 -13.77
C ARG A 37 15.15 -0.64 -14.09
N LEU A 38 13.96 -0.06 -14.09
CA LEU A 38 12.71 -0.69 -14.49
C LEU A 38 12.12 0.17 -15.61
N SER A 39 12.23 -0.32 -16.85
CA SER A 39 11.86 0.45 -18.05
C SER A 39 12.63 1.79 -18.14
N ASN A 40 11.90 2.90 -18.22
CA ASN A 40 12.36 4.28 -18.26
C ASN A 40 12.56 4.92 -16.87
N VAL A 41 12.24 4.22 -15.77
CA VAL A 41 12.38 4.72 -14.40
C VAL A 41 13.57 4.05 -13.71
N VAL A 42 14.40 4.84 -13.05
CA VAL A 42 15.48 4.36 -12.17
C VAL A 42 15.05 4.47 -10.71
N TRP A 43 15.21 3.39 -9.96
CA TRP A 43 14.79 3.29 -8.56
C TRP A 43 15.99 3.21 -7.64
N PHE A 44 15.90 3.88 -6.50
CA PHE A 44 16.88 3.79 -5.42
C PHE A 44 16.17 3.49 -4.11
N LYS A 45 16.71 2.55 -3.32
CA LYS A 45 16.38 2.49 -1.90
C LYS A 45 17.27 3.48 -1.16
N ILE A 46 16.65 4.52 -0.60
CA ILE A 46 17.38 5.60 0.08
C ILE A 46 17.45 5.38 1.59
N HIS A 47 16.39 4.79 2.18
CA HIS A 47 16.33 4.51 3.61
C HIS A 47 15.48 3.26 3.87
N ARG A 48 15.77 2.61 5.00
CA ARG A 48 15.02 1.46 5.51
C ARG A 48 14.97 1.54 7.03
N GLU A 49 13.76 1.47 7.56
CA GLU A 49 13.51 1.37 8.99
C GLU A 49 12.77 0.05 9.27
N GLY A 50 13.49 -0.90 9.87
CA GLY A 50 13.00 -2.26 10.07
C GLY A 50 12.62 -2.98 8.77
N GLU A 51 11.74 -3.99 8.88
CA GLU A 51 11.15 -4.70 7.73
C GLU A 51 9.92 -4.00 7.15
N GLN A 52 9.40 -2.97 7.83
CA GLN A 52 8.09 -2.41 7.57
C GLN A 52 8.14 -1.14 6.72
N PHE A 53 9.25 -0.41 6.72
CA PHE A 53 9.33 0.91 6.11
C PHE A 53 10.53 1.03 5.17
N LEU A 54 10.26 1.43 3.93
CA LEU A 54 11.28 1.74 2.94
C LEU A 54 10.98 3.10 2.33
N ASN A 55 12.00 3.95 2.23
CA ASN A 55 11.94 5.13 1.39
C ASN A 55 12.64 4.83 0.08
N LEU A 56 11.91 5.05 -1.01
CA LEU A 56 12.33 4.83 -2.38
C LEU A 56 12.38 6.18 -3.09
N MET A 57 13.33 6.33 -3.99
CA MET A 57 13.46 7.48 -4.87
C MET A 57 13.41 6.97 -6.30
N LEU A 58 12.46 7.49 -7.08
CA LEU A 58 12.28 7.18 -8.48
C LEU A 58 12.78 8.38 -9.30
N PHE A 59 13.47 8.11 -10.39
CA PHE A 59 13.98 9.13 -11.29
C PHE A 59 13.62 8.79 -12.73
N GLN A 60 13.03 9.75 -13.44
CA GLN A 60 12.77 9.67 -14.88
C GLN A 60 12.84 11.07 -15.47
N THR A 61 13.54 11.21 -16.60
CA THR A 61 13.61 12.45 -17.41
C THR A 61 13.94 13.73 -16.63
N GLY A 62 14.83 13.65 -15.62
CA GLY A 62 15.24 14.81 -14.82
C GLY A 62 14.35 15.10 -13.60
N GLU A 63 13.19 14.45 -13.50
CA GLU A 63 12.29 14.55 -12.35
C GLU A 63 12.61 13.47 -11.31
N THR A 64 12.37 13.81 -10.04
CA THR A 64 12.49 12.88 -8.92
C THR A 64 11.14 12.73 -8.24
N HIS A 65 10.78 11.49 -7.89
CA HIS A 65 9.56 11.16 -7.18
C HIS A 65 9.89 10.33 -5.94
N LEU A 66 9.54 10.84 -4.75
CA LEU A 66 9.78 10.14 -3.49
C LEU A 66 8.59 9.24 -3.16
N VAL A 67 8.87 7.98 -2.84
CA VAL A 67 7.84 6.97 -2.57
C VAL A 67 8.14 6.28 -1.25
N ARG A 68 7.16 6.29 -0.34
CA ARG A 68 7.20 5.57 0.93
C ARG A 68 6.50 4.23 0.77
N HIS A 69 7.23 3.14 0.95
CA HIS A 69 6.69 1.80 0.92
C HIS A 69 6.51 1.30 2.35
N LEU A 70 5.26 1.04 2.70
CA LEU A 70 4.77 0.65 4.02
C LEU A 70 4.27 -0.79 3.95
N LYS A 71 4.84 -1.67 4.79
CA LYS A 71 4.50 -3.09 4.82
C LYS A 71 3.79 -3.44 6.12
N PHE A 72 2.54 -3.88 6.00
CA PHE A 72 1.78 -4.42 7.11
C PHE A 72 2.14 -5.89 7.34
N THR A 73 2.79 -6.18 8.46
CA THR A 73 3.36 -7.49 8.79
C THR A 73 2.54 -8.29 9.80
N HIS A 74 1.51 -7.70 10.39
CA HIS A 74 0.72 -8.31 11.47
C HIS A 74 -0.53 -9.05 10.95
N TRP A 75 -0.64 -9.26 9.63
CA TRP A 75 -1.71 -10.08 9.09
C TRP A 75 -1.37 -11.57 9.25
N PRO A 76 -2.22 -12.38 9.90
CA PRO A 76 -1.96 -13.81 10.08
C PRO A 76 -2.09 -14.59 8.76
N ASP A 77 -1.35 -15.70 8.64
CA ASP A 77 -1.42 -16.55 7.45
C ASP A 77 -2.83 -17.07 7.16
N HIS A 78 -3.62 -17.34 8.20
CA HIS A 78 -5.01 -17.75 8.11
C HIS A 78 -5.91 -16.81 8.90
N GLY A 79 -7.05 -16.46 8.30
CA GLY A 79 -8.06 -15.62 8.93
C GLY A 79 -7.71 -14.14 8.92
N VAL A 80 -8.12 -13.46 9.98
CA VAL A 80 -8.00 -12.02 10.17
C VAL A 80 -7.27 -11.72 11.48
N PRO A 81 -6.62 -10.55 11.63
CA PRO A 81 -6.04 -10.15 12.90
C PRO A 81 -7.06 -10.23 14.06
N HIS A 82 -6.64 -10.72 15.21
CA HIS A 82 -7.50 -10.79 16.42
C HIS A 82 -7.89 -9.41 16.97
N SER A 83 -7.12 -8.39 16.64
CA SER A 83 -7.36 -7.00 17.02
C SER A 83 -7.17 -6.08 15.81
N SER A 84 -8.04 -5.08 15.68
CA SER A 84 -7.93 -4.04 14.66
C SER A 84 -6.89 -2.96 15.01
N GLU A 85 -6.36 -2.96 16.24
CA GLU A 85 -5.47 -1.91 16.75
C GLU A 85 -4.26 -1.68 15.83
N HIS A 86 -3.57 -2.75 15.43
CA HIS A 86 -2.41 -2.63 14.54
C HIS A 86 -2.80 -2.11 13.15
N LEU A 87 -3.96 -2.49 12.64
CA LEU A 87 -4.46 -2.01 11.34
C LEU A 87 -4.82 -0.52 11.43
N VAL A 88 -5.49 -0.09 12.49
CA VAL A 88 -5.83 1.32 12.71
C VAL A 88 -4.57 2.16 12.87
N ARG A 89 -3.58 1.70 13.64
CA ARG A 89 -2.27 2.38 13.76
C ARG A 89 -1.56 2.49 12.41
N PHE A 90 -1.60 1.43 11.61
CA PHE A 90 -1.03 1.43 10.26
C PHE A 90 -1.72 2.45 9.36
N ILE A 91 -3.06 2.51 9.36
CA ILE A 91 -3.84 3.50 8.60
C ILE A 91 -3.51 4.93 9.04
N ARG A 92 -3.44 5.19 10.35
CA ARG A 92 -3.09 6.52 10.87
C ARG A 92 -1.69 6.96 10.44
N TYR A 93 -0.72 6.04 10.48
CA TYR A 93 0.63 6.32 9.99
C TYR A 93 0.65 6.54 8.47
N LEU A 94 -0.04 5.68 7.71
CA LEU A 94 -0.18 5.80 6.26
C LEU A 94 -0.72 7.18 5.87
N ARG A 95 -1.79 7.66 6.52
CA ARG A 95 -2.33 9.01 6.31
C ARG A 95 -1.36 10.12 6.70
N ALA A 96 -0.62 9.95 7.80
CA ALA A 96 0.32 10.95 8.28
C ALA A 96 1.52 11.15 7.34
N VAL A 97 1.90 10.11 6.59
CA VAL A 97 3.01 10.18 5.65
C VAL A 97 2.57 10.34 4.19
N HIS A 98 1.30 10.12 3.88
CA HIS A 98 0.71 10.40 2.57
C HIS A 98 0.64 11.91 2.34
N ASN A 99 1.05 12.37 1.16
CA ASN A 99 1.07 13.79 0.81
C ASN A 99 0.35 14.06 -0.52
N GLU A 100 0.59 13.26 -1.56
CA GLU A 100 0.04 13.52 -2.89
C GLU A 100 -0.26 12.24 -3.69
N GLY A 101 -1.09 12.39 -4.73
CA GLY A 101 -1.51 11.28 -5.58
C GLY A 101 -2.33 10.22 -4.83
N PRO A 102 -2.73 9.14 -5.52
CA PRO A 102 -3.44 8.04 -4.90
C PRO A 102 -2.47 7.16 -4.09
N VAL A 103 -2.94 6.60 -2.98
CA VAL A 103 -2.21 5.54 -2.26
C VAL A 103 -2.31 4.24 -3.05
N THR A 104 -1.17 3.64 -3.41
CA THR A 104 -1.16 2.34 -4.07
C THR A 104 -1.24 1.24 -3.04
N VAL A 105 -2.36 0.50 -2.98
CA VAL A 105 -2.55 -0.61 -2.03
C VAL A 105 -2.49 -1.95 -2.75
N HIS A 106 -1.73 -2.91 -2.23
CA HIS A 106 -1.76 -4.29 -2.74
C HIS A 106 -1.58 -5.33 -1.64
N CYS A 107 -1.90 -6.58 -1.95
CA CYS A 107 -1.57 -7.74 -1.13
C CYS A 107 -0.92 -8.82 -2.03
N SER A 108 -1.56 -9.98 -2.17
CA SER A 108 -1.17 -11.01 -3.15
C SER A 108 -2.01 -10.86 -4.43
N ALA A 109 -3.31 -11.17 -4.38
CA ALA A 109 -4.23 -10.99 -5.50
C ALA A 109 -4.83 -9.57 -5.62
N GLY A 110 -4.56 -8.69 -4.66
CA GLY A 110 -5.05 -7.30 -4.69
C GLY A 110 -6.51 -7.10 -4.30
N ILE A 111 -7.21 -8.11 -3.79
CA ILE A 111 -8.65 -8.04 -3.49
C ILE A 111 -8.92 -8.06 -1.98
N GLY A 112 -8.57 -9.15 -1.28
CA GLY A 112 -8.99 -9.39 0.11
C GLY A 112 -8.43 -8.38 1.12
N ARG A 113 -7.15 -8.50 1.48
CA ARG A 113 -6.52 -7.62 2.49
C ARG A 113 -6.44 -6.17 2.03
N THR A 114 -6.33 -5.98 0.71
CA THR A 114 -6.40 -4.67 0.05
C THR A 114 -7.75 -4.00 0.31
N GLY A 115 -8.86 -4.69 0.04
CA GLY A 115 -10.20 -4.18 0.27
C GLY A 115 -10.45 -3.88 1.75
N VAL A 116 -9.97 -4.72 2.67
CA VAL A 116 -10.08 -4.45 4.10
C VAL A 116 -9.36 -3.15 4.49
N LEU A 117 -8.14 -2.90 3.99
CA LEU A 117 -7.45 -1.64 4.28
C LEU A 117 -8.26 -0.45 3.76
N ILE A 118 -8.67 -0.48 2.48
CA ILE A 118 -9.40 0.61 1.82
C ILE A 118 -10.73 0.88 2.53
N CYS A 119 -11.53 -0.16 2.78
CA CYS A 119 -12.82 0.01 3.45
C CYS A 119 -12.65 0.50 4.89
N THR A 120 -11.66 0.00 5.63
CA THR A 120 -11.41 0.48 7.00
C THR A 120 -11.00 1.94 7.01
N ASP A 121 -10.15 2.35 6.06
CA ASP A 121 -9.75 3.75 5.89
C ASP A 121 -10.96 4.65 5.58
N VAL A 122 -11.80 4.27 4.62
CA VAL A 122 -13.04 5.01 4.31
C VAL A 122 -13.95 5.11 5.54
N LEU A 123 -14.16 4.01 6.26
CA LEU A 123 -15.01 3.99 7.46
C LEU A 123 -14.48 4.89 8.57
N LEU A 124 -13.15 4.89 8.80
CA LEU A 124 -12.51 5.79 9.76
C LEU A 124 -12.71 7.25 9.36
N SER A 125 -12.58 7.58 8.08
CA SER A 125 -12.85 8.95 7.58
C SER A 125 -14.30 9.35 7.79
N LEU A 126 -15.26 8.46 7.54
CA LEU A 126 -16.68 8.76 7.78
C LEU A 126 -16.95 9.03 9.27
N ILE A 127 -16.40 8.20 10.16
CA ILE A 127 -16.53 8.37 11.60
C ILE A 127 -15.91 9.70 12.07
N GLU A 128 -14.69 10.02 11.62
CA GLU A 128 -13.97 11.24 12.00
C GLU A 128 -14.69 12.52 11.52
N ASN A 129 -15.50 12.43 10.46
CA ASN A 129 -16.28 13.54 9.92
C ASN A 129 -17.76 13.53 10.35
N ASP A 130 -18.13 12.67 11.32
CA ASP A 130 -19.50 12.49 11.80
C ASP A 130 -20.53 12.21 10.67
N LEU A 131 -20.09 11.45 9.67
CA LEU A 131 -20.92 11.06 8.52
C LEU A 131 -21.56 9.67 8.73
N PRO A 132 -22.72 9.40 8.11
CA PRO A 132 -23.38 8.09 8.21
C PRO A 132 -22.48 6.94 7.76
N VAL A 133 -22.39 5.91 8.61
CA VAL A 133 -21.57 4.72 8.35
C VAL A 133 -22.44 3.57 7.84
N SER A 134 -22.13 3.06 6.65
CA SER A 134 -22.74 1.85 6.09
C SER A 134 -21.70 0.93 5.47
N VAL A 135 -21.41 -0.18 6.15
CA VAL A 135 -20.40 -1.17 5.71
C VAL A 135 -20.80 -1.82 4.37
N SER A 136 -22.08 -2.14 4.20
CA SER A 136 -22.58 -2.75 2.96
C SER A 136 -22.42 -1.81 1.76
N HIS A 137 -22.67 -0.52 1.95
CA HIS A 137 -22.48 0.48 0.91
C HIS A 137 -21.00 0.61 0.55
N SER A 138 -20.10 0.74 1.53
CA SER A 138 -18.66 0.85 1.30
C SER A 138 -18.07 -0.35 0.56
N LEU A 139 -18.52 -1.57 0.86
CA LEU A 139 -18.10 -2.78 0.15
C LEU A 139 -18.63 -2.83 -1.28
N SER A 140 -19.88 -2.40 -1.50
CA SER A 140 -20.47 -2.36 -2.84
C SER A 140 -19.76 -1.37 -3.76
N SER A 141 -19.38 -0.20 -3.25
CA SER A 141 -18.66 0.83 -4.01
C SER A 141 -17.20 0.40 -4.32
N ALA A 142 -16.54 -0.32 -3.41
CA ALA A 142 -15.18 -0.82 -3.61
C ALA A 142 -15.10 -1.84 -4.76
N ASN A 143 -16.14 -2.67 -4.93
CA ASN A 143 -16.23 -3.60 -6.06
C ASN A 143 -16.41 -2.87 -7.41
N THR A 144 -17.04 -1.69 -7.42
CA THR A 144 -17.25 -0.90 -8.65
C THR A 144 -15.96 -0.25 -9.15
N PHE A 145 -15.11 0.25 -8.24
CA PHE A 145 -13.82 0.84 -8.60
C PHE A 145 -12.78 -0.19 -9.08
N GLY A 146 -12.91 -1.46 -8.66
CA GLY A 146 -12.03 -2.55 -9.08
C GLY A 146 -12.27 -3.09 -10.49
N LEU A 147 -13.39 -2.72 -11.14
CA LEU A 147 -13.78 -3.24 -12.47
C LEU A 147 -13.85 -2.15 -13.56
N GLN A 148 -13.86 -0.87 -13.21
CA GLN A 148 -13.92 0.22 -14.20
C GLN A 148 -12.56 0.70 -14.74
N ASN A 149 -11.43 0.15 -14.29
CA ASN A 149 -10.09 0.51 -14.78
C ASN A 149 -9.39 -0.62 -15.58
N TYR A 150 -10.15 -1.62 -16.05
CA TYR A 150 -9.61 -2.73 -16.86
C TYR A 150 -10.43 -3.05 -18.11
N PHE A 151 -11.04 -2.05 -18.73
CA PHE A 151 -11.41 -2.06 -20.16
C PHE A 151 -11.20 -0.69 -20.77
#